data_AF-A0A0W0VE98-F1
#
_entry.id   AF-A0A0W0VE98-F1
#
_cell.length_a   1.000
_cell.length_b   1.000
_cell.length_c   1.000
_cell.angle_alpha   90.00
_cell.angle_beta   90.00
_cell.angle_gamma   90.00
#
_symmetry.space_group_name_H-M   'P 1'
#
loop_
_entity.id
_entity.type
_entity.pdbx_description
1 polymer ?
#
loop_
_entity_poly.entity_id
_entity_poly.type
_entity_poly.pdbx_seq_one_letter_code
_entity_poly.pdbx_strand_id
1 'polypeptide(L)'
;MKRILTCVLLSSAMISQAKSILCKPAGVEQLINIEVPQKMGDLPDIDFPYETNTIIFSFRDNNLLLVAMDAEDKSRPRLFISAQAQKNHSNYQGQFMADFGGNQIQLENGAVLCQLK
;
A
#
# COMPACT_ATOMS: atom_id res chain seq x y z
N MET A 1 -26.10 37.65 -41.31
CA MET A 1 -26.23 36.26 -40.79
C MET A 1 -24.86 35.81 -40.29
N LYS A 2 -24.62 35.76 -38.97
CA LYS A 2 -23.36 35.28 -38.37
C LYS A 2 -23.69 34.03 -37.56
N ARG A 3 -23.24 32.86 -38.04
CA ARG A 3 -23.33 31.60 -37.31
C ARG A 3 -22.13 31.50 -36.37
N ILE A 4 -22.37 31.58 -35.06
CA ILE A 4 -21.37 31.31 -34.03
C ILE A 4 -21.41 29.81 -33.78
N LEU A 5 -20.30 29.14 -34.10
CA LEU A 5 -20.11 27.70 -33.89
C LEU A 5 -19.47 27.52 -32.50
N THR A 6 -20.28 27.14 -31.51
CA THR A 6 -19.80 26.90 -30.14
C THR A 6 -19.17 25.51 -30.08
N CYS A 7 -17.84 25.46 -29.98
CA CYS A 7 -17.08 24.23 -29.81
C CYS A 7 -17.14 23.81 -28.34
N VAL A 8 -17.94 22.80 -28.01
CA VAL A 8 -18.00 22.22 -26.66
C VAL A 8 -16.78 21.31 -26.49
N LEU A 9 -15.79 21.79 -25.74
CA LEU A 9 -14.67 20.97 -25.29
C LEU A 9 -15.19 19.99 -24.24
N LEU A 10 -15.51 18.76 -24.66
CA LEU A 10 -15.61 17.62 -23.73
C LEU A 10 -14.18 17.28 -23.28
N SER A 11 -13.76 17.83 -22.15
CA SER A 11 -12.56 17.39 -21.44
C SER A 11 -12.86 16.03 -20.80
N SER A 12 -12.45 14.96 -21.47
CA SER A 12 -12.45 13.60 -20.93
C SER A 12 -11.47 13.54 -19.76
N ALA A 13 -11.98 13.56 -18.52
CA ALA A 13 -11.18 13.23 -17.35
C ALA A 13 -10.80 11.75 -17.45
N MET A 14 -9.54 11.47 -17.79
CA MET A 14 -9.02 10.12 -17.67
C MET A 14 -8.90 9.79 -16.18
N ILE A 15 -9.79 8.94 -15.69
CA ILE A 15 -9.68 8.37 -14.35
C ILE A 15 -8.48 7.41 -14.41
N SER A 16 -7.33 7.86 -13.89
CA SER A 16 -6.19 6.97 -13.68
C SER A 16 -6.59 5.91 -12.66
N GLN A 17 -6.58 4.64 -13.05
CA GLN A 17 -6.84 3.52 -12.16
C GLN A 17 -5.82 3.54 -11.01
N ALA A 18 -6.30 3.44 -9.76
CA ALA A 18 -5.43 3.35 -8.59
C ALA A 18 -4.60 2.07 -8.69
N LYS A 19 -3.28 2.20 -8.55
CA LYS A 19 -2.37 1.05 -8.49
C LYS A 19 -2.39 0.52 -7.07
N SER A 20 -2.35 -0.80 -6.90
CA SER A 20 -2.21 -1.39 -5.58
C SER A 20 -1.02 -2.33 -5.51
N ILE A 21 -0.49 -2.51 -4.29
CA ILE A 21 0.55 -3.50 -4.02
C ILE A 21 -0.09 -4.56 -3.16
N LEU A 22 -0.10 -5.79 -3.68
CA LEU A 22 -0.58 -6.94 -2.95
C LEU A 22 0.60 -7.69 -2.35
N CYS A 23 0.66 -7.74 -1.02
CA CYS A 23 1.68 -8.44 -0.26
C CYS A 23 1.12 -9.74 0.32
N LYS A 24 1.84 -10.84 0.09
CA LYS A 24 1.58 -12.15 0.68
C LYS A 24 2.66 -12.47 1.72
N PRO A 25 2.35 -12.35 3.01
CA PRO A 25 3.24 -12.80 4.07
C PRO A 25 3.32 -14.34 4.10
N ALA A 26 4.51 -14.88 4.36
CA ALA A 26 4.71 -16.33 4.46
C ALA A 26 4.11 -16.85 5.76
N GLY A 27 3.36 -17.96 5.69
CA GLY A 27 2.72 -18.56 6.86
C GLY A 27 1.42 -17.89 7.30
N VAL A 28 1.01 -16.81 6.64
CA VAL A 28 -0.22 -16.05 6.94
C VAL A 28 -1.18 -16.17 5.76
N GLU A 29 -2.45 -16.46 6.03
CA GLU A 29 -3.47 -16.57 4.98
C GLU A 29 -3.92 -15.19 4.46
N GLN A 30 -3.93 -14.20 5.36
CA GLN A 30 -4.36 -12.84 5.07
C GLN A 30 -3.38 -12.15 4.11
N LEU A 31 -3.92 -11.64 3.00
CA LEU A 31 -3.19 -10.76 2.10
C LEU A 31 -3.27 -9.33 2.61
N ILE A 32 -2.21 -8.57 2.38
CA ILE A 32 -2.14 -7.15 2.73
C ILE A 32 -2.20 -6.36 1.42
N ASN A 33 -3.26 -5.58 1.24
CA ASN A 33 -3.42 -4.70 0.10
C ASN A 33 -3.04 -3.27 0.50
N ILE A 34 -2.14 -2.67 -0.28
CA ILE A 34 -1.66 -1.29 -0.07
C ILE A 34 -2.10 -0.48 -1.28
N GLU A 35 -2.93 0.53 -1.06
CA GLU A 35 -3.35 1.44 -2.13
C GLU A 35 -2.26 2.48 -2.38
N VAL A 36 -1.62 2.46 -3.56
CA VAL A 36 -0.50 3.37 -3.83
C VAL A 36 -1.06 4.79 -3.99
N PRO A 37 -0.64 5.77 -3.16
CA PRO A 37 -1.13 7.13 -3.25
C PRO A 37 -0.76 7.76 -4.59
N GLN A 38 -1.68 8.53 -5.17
CA GLN A 38 -1.44 9.22 -6.44
C GLN A 38 -0.38 10.33 -6.31
N LYS A 39 -0.23 10.90 -5.11
CA LYS A 39 0.70 11.98 -4.82
C LYS A 39 1.86 11.48 -3.96
N MET A 40 3.06 11.86 -4.36
CA MET A 40 4.29 11.54 -3.62
C MET A 40 4.26 12.16 -2.21
N GLY A 41 4.60 11.35 -1.21
CA GLY A 41 4.65 11.77 0.19
C GLY A 41 3.33 11.58 0.95
N ASP A 42 2.23 11.29 0.26
CA ASP A 42 1.01 10.85 0.92
C ASP A 42 1.18 9.42 1.44
N LEU A 43 0.44 9.08 2.49
CA LEU A 43 0.52 7.78 3.15
C LEU A 43 -0.67 6.93 2.70
N PRO A 44 -0.45 5.64 2.37
CA PRO A 44 -1.51 4.75 1.94
C PRO A 44 -2.39 4.30 3.10
N ASP A 45 -3.66 4.06 2.82
CA ASP A 45 -4.47 3.17 3.63
C ASP A 45 -4.05 1.72 3.36
N ILE A 46 -4.18 0.88 4.38
CA ILE A 46 -3.91 -0.56 4.27
C ILE A 46 -5.15 -1.36 4.66
N ASP A 47 -5.44 -2.39 3.89
CA ASP A 47 -6.46 -3.37 4.25
C ASP A 47 -5.88 -4.30 5.32
N PHE A 48 -6.16 -3.99 6.58
CA PHE A 48 -5.70 -4.71 7.75
C PHE A 48 -6.90 -5.04 8.66
N PRO A 49 -6.93 -6.18 9.37
CA PRO A 49 -8.08 -6.57 10.19
C PRO A 49 -8.48 -5.60 11.32
N TYR A 50 -7.62 -4.63 11.63
CA TYR A 50 -7.84 -3.59 12.64
C TYR A 50 -7.54 -2.22 12.04
N GLU A 51 -8.10 -1.18 12.63
CA GLU A 51 -7.81 0.19 12.23
C GLU A 51 -6.33 0.53 12.46
N THR A 52 -5.68 1.01 11.41
CA THR A 52 -4.26 1.34 11.43
C THR A 52 -4.01 2.65 10.72
N ASN A 53 -2.94 3.33 11.14
CA ASN A 53 -2.42 4.51 10.45
C ASN A 53 -1.03 4.19 9.91
N THR A 54 -0.86 4.28 8.61
CA THR A 54 0.48 4.26 8.01
C THR A 54 1.23 5.51 8.46
N ILE A 55 2.45 5.34 8.98
CA ILE A 55 3.31 6.44 9.44
C ILE A 55 4.57 6.59 8.57
N ILE A 56 4.96 5.51 7.89
CA ILE A 56 6.08 5.50 6.95
C ILE A 56 5.63 4.74 5.71
N PHE A 57 5.78 5.37 4.56
CA PHE A 57 5.63 4.71 3.28
C PHE A 57 6.71 5.19 2.31
N SER A 58 7.40 4.24 1.69
CA SER A 58 8.33 4.51 0.61
C SER A 58 8.19 3.43 -0.44
N PHE A 59 7.75 3.82 -1.63
CA PHE A 59 7.68 2.97 -2.81
C PHE A 59 8.42 3.64 -3.96
N ARG A 60 9.74 3.51 -3.96
CA ARG A 60 10.65 4.14 -4.93
C ARG A 60 11.97 3.40 -4.99
N ASP A 61 12.73 3.61 -6.05
CA ASP A 61 14.10 3.12 -6.20
C ASP A 61 14.22 1.60 -5.98
N ASN A 62 13.25 0.84 -6.47
CA ASN A 62 13.15 -0.62 -6.27
C ASN A 62 13.00 -1.06 -4.80
N ASN A 63 12.58 -0.17 -3.90
CA ASN A 63 12.33 -0.47 -2.50
C ASN A 63 10.85 -0.24 -2.16
N LEU A 64 10.33 -1.12 -1.31
CA LEU A 64 9.06 -1.00 -0.62
C LEU A 64 9.33 -1.00 0.89
N LEU A 65 8.94 0.08 1.56
CA LEU A 65 8.92 0.18 3.02
C LEU A 65 7.54 0.67 3.43
N LEU A 66 6.93 -0.03 4.38
CA LEU A 66 5.69 0.39 5.01
C LEU A 66 5.77 0.13 6.51
N VAL A 67 5.37 1.12 7.30
CA VAL A 67 5.14 0.97 8.74
C VAL A 67 3.78 1.55 9.07
N ALA A 68 2.93 0.73 9.67
CA ALA A 68 1.64 1.13 10.18
C ALA A 68 1.53 0.85 11.67
N MET A 69 0.96 1.81 12.37
CA MET A 69 0.69 1.77 13.80
C MET A 69 -0.78 1.53 14.03
N ASP A 70 -1.13 1.07 15.22
CA ASP A 70 -2.51 1.05 15.68
C ASP A 70 -3.10 2.47 15.64
N ALA A 71 -4.36 2.59 15.24
CA ALA A 71 -5.00 3.89 15.11
C ALA A 71 -5.24 4.59 16.46
N GLU A 72 -5.50 3.80 17.51
CA GLU A 72 -5.79 4.29 18.86
C GLU A 72 -4.52 4.34 19.72
N ASP A 73 -3.64 3.33 19.60
CA ASP A 73 -2.37 3.24 20.35
C ASP A 73 -1.14 3.40 19.45
N LYS A 74 -0.67 4.64 19.29
CA LYS A 74 0.51 4.97 18.48
C LYS A 74 1.82 4.37 18.99
N SER A 75 1.85 3.73 20.16
CA SER A 75 3.03 2.99 20.63
C SER A 75 3.12 1.56 20.11
N ARG A 76 2.05 1.06 19.48
CA ARG A 76 1.90 -0.32 19.03
C ARG A 76 2.04 -0.44 17.51
N PRO A 77 3.16 -0.96 16.99
CA PRO A 77 3.29 -1.28 15.58
C PRO A 77 2.36 -2.43 15.21
N ARG A 78 1.59 -2.25 14.13
CA ARG A 78 0.66 -3.27 13.62
C ARG A 78 1.20 -3.97 12.39
N LEU A 79 1.94 -3.25 11.56
CA LEU A 79 2.53 -3.80 10.37
C LEU A 79 3.86 -3.13 10.05
N PHE A 80 4.84 -3.95 9.73
CA PHE A 80 6.10 -3.56 9.14
C PHE A 80 6.33 -4.42 7.89
N ILE A 81 6.65 -3.79 6.77
CA ILE A 81 7.06 -4.47 5.53
C ILE A 81 8.31 -3.74 5.01
N SER A 82 9.36 -4.51 4.73
CA SER A 82 10.54 -4.00 4.02
C SER A 82 10.94 -5.01 2.96
N ALA A 83 10.85 -4.62 1.68
CA ALA A 83 11.12 -5.47 0.53
C ALA A 83 11.82 -4.73 -0.60
N GLN A 84 12.59 -5.47 -1.40
CA GLN A 84 13.24 -4.93 -2.60
C GLN A 84 12.79 -5.66 -3.85
N ALA A 85 12.72 -4.95 -4.97
CA ALA A 85 12.43 -5.55 -6.26
C ALA A 85 13.53 -6.54 -6.63
N GLN A 86 13.15 -7.72 -7.11
CA GLN A 86 14.11 -8.66 -7.68
C GLN A 86 14.57 -8.18 -9.06
N LYS A 87 15.85 -8.45 -9.39
CA LYS A 87 16.40 -8.15 -10.72
C LYS A 87 15.52 -8.83 -11.79
N ASN A 88 15.05 -8.04 -12.75
CA ASN A 88 14.23 -8.48 -13.89
C ASN A 88 12.81 -9.01 -13.53
N HIS A 89 12.30 -8.76 -12.32
CA HIS A 89 10.94 -9.13 -11.93
C HIS A 89 10.18 -7.92 -11.38
N SER A 90 8.86 -7.89 -11.61
CA SER A 90 7.94 -6.91 -11.01
C SER A 90 7.59 -7.20 -9.55
N ASN A 91 8.25 -8.20 -8.95
CA ASN A 91 7.96 -8.70 -7.61
C ASN A 91 8.98 -8.17 -6.62
N TYR A 92 8.52 -7.83 -5.43
CA TYR A 92 9.32 -7.39 -4.30
C TYR A 92 9.39 -8.52 -3.28
N GLN A 93 10.59 -8.83 -2.81
CA GLN A 93 10.81 -9.84 -1.77
C GLN A 93 11.48 -9.20 -0.57
N GLY A 94 11.10 -9.62 0.63
CA GLY A 94 11.62 -9.02 1.83
C GLY A 94 11.12 -9.70 3.08
N GLN A 95 10.98 -8.90 4.14
CA GLN A 95 10.52 -9.34 5.44
C GLN A 95 9.29 -8.55 5.89
N PHE A 96 8.47 -9.19 6.72
CA PHE A 96 7.37 -8.54 7.41
C PHE A 96 7.40 -8.85 8.91
N MET A 97 6.74 -7.99 9.67
CA MET A 97 6.22 -8.26 11.01
C MET A 97 4.80 -7.70 11.05
N ALA A 98 3.85 -8.46 11.60
CA ALA A 98 2.48 -8.03 11.77
C ALA A 98 1.96 -8.43 13.17
N ASP A 99 1.15 -7.59 13.78
CA ASP A 99 0.43 -7.89 15.01
C ASP A 99 -1.06 -8.03 14.72
N PHE A 100 -1.52 -9.27 14.59
CA PHE A 100 -2.91 -9.62 14.30
C PHE A 100 -3.78 -9.80 15.55
N GLY A 101 -3.24 -9.56 16.74
CA GLY A 101 -4.00 -9.72 17.97
C GLY A 101 -4.79 -8.46 18.28
N GLY A 102 -6.09 -8.57 18.58
CA GLY A 102 -6.92 -7.40 18.93
C GLY A 102 -6.44 -6.74 20.23
N ASN A 103 -6.93 -7.25 21.37
CA ASN A 103 -6.55 -6.77 22.71
C ASN A 103 -5.31 -7.48 23.29
N GLN A 104 -4.82 -8.51 22.59
CA GLN A 104 -3.60 -9.25 22.94
C GLN A 104 -2.58 -9.07 21.82
N ILE A 105 -1.30 -9.30 22.11
CA ILE A 105 -0.24 -9.28 21.10
C ILE A 105 -0.20 -10.65 20.40
N GLN A 106 -0.34 -10.67 19.08
CA GLN A 106 -0.14 -11.87 18.25
C GLN A 106 0.82 -11.51 17.10
N LEU A 107 2.11 -11.62 17.40
CA LEU A 107 3.16 -11.27 16.46
C LEU A 107 3.45 -12.41 15.50
N GLU A 108 3.33 -12.12 14.22
CA GLU A 108 3.75 -12.97 13.12
C GLU A 108 4.83 -12.25 12.31
N ASN A 109 5.83 -12.99 11.84
CA ASN A 109 6.93 -12.41 11.08
C ASN A 109 7.55 -13.44 10.14
N GLY A 110 8.24 -12.95 9.11
CA GLY A 110 8.93 -13.81 8.17
C GLY A 110 9.07 -13.18 6.80
N ALA A 111 9.20 -14.02 5.78
CA ALA A 111 9.33 -13.56 4.40
C ALA A 111 8.01 -12.99 3.87
N VAL A 112 8.10 -12.00 2.98
CA VAL A 112 6.93 -11.46 2.27
C VAL A 112 7.24 -11.35 0.77
N LEU A 113 6.24 -11.65 -0.05
CA LEU A 113 6.27 -11.45 -1.50
C LEU A 113 5.21 -10.41 -1.85
N CYS A 114 5.61 -9.27 -2.41
CA CYS A 114 4.69 -8.22 -2.85
C CYS A 114 4.71 -8.06 -4.37
N GLN A 115 3.55 -7.78 -4.95
CA GLN A 115 3.36 -7.62 -6.38
C GLN A 115 2.54 -6.37 -6.67
N LEU A 116 2.99 -5.57 -7.64
CA LEU A 116 2.20 -4.45 -8.14
C LEU A 116 1.04 -4.99 -9.01
N LYS A 117 -0.17 -4.51 -8.76
CA LYS A 117 -1.38 -4.78 -9.54
C LYS A 117 -1.85 -3.54 -10.29
#